data_AF-A0AAZ3QPH3-F1
#
_entry.id   AF-A0AAZ3QPH3-F1
#
_cell.length_a   1.000
_cell.length_b   1.000
_cell.length_c   1.000
_cell.angle_alpha   90.00
_cell.angle_beta   90.00
_cell.angle_gamma   90.00
#
_symmetry.space_group_name_H-M   'P 1'
#
loop_
_entity.id
_entity.type
_entity.pdbx_description
1 polymer ?
#
loop_
_entity_poly.entity_id
_entity_poly.type
_entity_poly.pdbx_seq_one_letter_code
_entity_poly.pdbx_strand_id
1 'polypeptide(L)'
;MEYFMVPAQKVPSLQHFRKTEKEVIGGLCSLANIPLTPRRRARRIRREIANSNERRRMQSINSGFQSLKTLIPHSDGEKLSKAAILQQTAEYIFALEQEKTRLLQQNSQLKRFIQEFSGSSPKRRRGAEEKDEGIGSPDILEEEKTDDLRREMVELRQQLDKERSVRMMLEESSPAPTHHPTVIVPAPAPAPPPHHVTVVTMGPASVINTASTSRQNLDTIVQAIQHIESIQERVGEEEQRRAVIVTQGRALTDTAGSDTASDSEWPEDCSLP
;
A
#
# COMPACT_ATOMS: atom_id res chain seq x y z
N MET A 1 1.75 -14.48 75.62
CA MET A 1 2.84 -14.63 74.63
C MET A 1 2.31 -14.13 73.31
N GLU A 2 2.63 -12.89 72.96
CA GLU A 2 2.33 -12.31 71.65
C GLU A 2 3.29 -12.90 70.61
N TYR A 3 2.76 -13.52 69.56
CA TYR A 3 3.55 -14.05 68.45
C TYR A 3 3.83 -12.94 67.44
N PHE A 4 5.08 -12.50 67.34
CA PHE A 4 5.53 -11.56 66.32
C PHE A 4 5.82 -12.33 65.02
N MET A 5 4.95 -12.21 64.01
CA MET A 5 5.21 -12.73 62.67
C MET A 5 6.10 -11.74 61.89
N VAL A 6 7.31 -12.18 61.54
CA VAL A 6 8.20 -11.43 60.63
C VAL A 6 7.76 -11.66 59.18
N PRO A 7 7.60 -10.62 58.33
CA PRO A 7 7.22 -10.80 56.94
C PRO A 7 8.34 -11.48 56.13
N ALA A 8 8.02 -12.56 55.42
CA ALA A 8 8.95 -13.22 54.51
C ALA A 8 9.21 -12.35 53.27
N GLN A 9 10.48 -12.00 53.03
CA GLN A 9 10.89 -11.30 51.81
C GLN A 9 10.72 -12.21 50.58
N LYS A 10 9.94 -11.73 49.61
CA LYS A 10 9.65 -12.43 48.35
C LYS A 10 10.89 -12.42 47.46
N VAL A 11 11.57 -13.56 47.36
CA VAL A 11 12.75 -13.73 46.49
C VAL A 11 12.33 -13.62 45.02
N PRO A 12 12.95 -12.75 44.20
CA PRO A 12 12.62 -12.63 42.78
C PRO A 12 12.85 -13.96 42.04
N SER A 13 11.93 -14.32 41.14
CA SER A 13 12.02 -15.59 40.40
C SER A 13 13.21 -15.61 39.44
N LEU A 14 13.85 -16.77 39.28
CA LEU A 14 15.00 -16.98 38.38
C LEU A 14 14.69 -16.60 36.91
N GLN A 15 13.41 -16.57 36.54
CA GLN A 15 12.90 -16.10 35.25
C GLN A 15 13.06 -14.58 35.06
N HIS A 16 12.91 -13.77 36.12
CA HIS A 16 13.21 -12.33 36.07
C HIS A 16 14.69 -12.06 35.89
N PHE A 17 15.55 -12.88 36.50
CA PHE A 17 17.01 -12.76 36.36
C PHE A 17 17.45 -13.06 34.91
N ARG A 18 16.88 -14.09 34.28
CA ARG A 18 17.18 -14.41 32.87
C ARG A 18 16.64 -13.39 31.86
N LYS A 19 15.53 -12.71 32.16
CA LYS A 19 15.02 -11.63 31.31
C LYS A 19 15.92 -10.39 31.37
N THR A 20 16.33 -10.01 32.58
CA THR A 20 17.24 -8.88 32.79
C THR A 20 18.62 -9.13 32.18
N GLU A 21 19.19 -10.34 32.30
CA GLU A 21 20.45 -10.67 31.61
C GLU A 21 20.35 -10.59 30.08
N LYS A 22 19.25 -11.07 29.48
CA LYS A 22 19.05 -10.99 28.02
C LYS A 22 18.93 -9.54 27.52
N GLU A 23 18.28 -8.67 28.29
CA GLU A 23 18.19 -7.24 27.97
C GLU A 23 19.55 -6.54 28.15
N VAL A 24 20.28 -6.84 29.21
CA VAL A 24 21.64 -6.32 29.46
C VAL A 24 22.61 -6.75 28.36
N ILE A 25 22.61 -8.03 27.98
CA ILE A 25 23.46 -8.56 26.90
C ILE A 25 23.06 -7.94 25.55
N GLY A 26 21.76 -7.76 25.29
CA GLY A 26 21.25 -7.08 24.09
C GLY A 26 21.67 -5.61 23.99
N GLY A 27 21.70 -4.90 25.13
CA GLY A 27 22.19 -3.53 25.23
C GLY A 27 23.71 -3.42 25.05
N LEU A 28 24.48 -4.32 25.67
CA LEU A 28 25.94 -4.34 25.58
C LEU A 28 26.44 -4.67 24.16
N CYS A 29 25.77 -5.55 23.44
CA CYS A 29 26.08 -5.85 22.03
C CYS A 29 25.84 -4.65 21.08
N SER A 30 25.04 -3.66 21.51
CA SER A 30 24.77 -2.44 20.74
C SER A 30 25.77 -1.32 21.06
N LEU A 31 26.35 -1.32 22.27
CA LEU A 31 27.33 -0.33 22.75
C LEU A 31 28.78 -0.73 22.48
N ALA A 32 29.08 -2.03 22.45
CA ALA A 32 30.41 -2.51 22.15
C ALA A 32 30.62 -2.54 20.62
N ASN A 33 31.63 -1.80 20.13
CA ASN A 33 32.16 -1.86 18.77
C ASN A 33 32.83 -3.23 18.48
N ILE A 34 32.11 -4.32 18.70
CA ILE A 34 32.55 -5.68 18.39
C ILE A 34 32.58 -5.77 16.86
N PRO A 35 33.70 -6.18 16.23
CA PRO A 35 33.79 -6.35 14.79
C PRO A 35 32.67 -7.29 14.30
N LEU A 36 31.61 -6.70 13.74
CA LEU A 36 30.50 -7.45 13.18
C LEU A 36 31.06 -8.29 12.03
N THR A 37 30.82 -9.61 12.06
CA THR A 37 31.13 -10.47 10.92
C THR A 37 30.46 -9.92 9.65
N PRO A 38 31.03 -10.07 8.44
CA PRO A 38 30.45 -9.53 7.21
C PRO A 38 28.97 -9.89 7.03
N ARG A 39 28.55 -11.11 7.44
CA ARG A 39 27.16 -11.55 7.46
C ARG A 39 26.27 -10.74 8.42
N ARG A 40 26.77 -10.39 9.62
CA ARG A 40 26.05 -9.54 10.57
C ARG A 40 25.96 -8.08 10.09
N ARG A 41 26.99 -7.54 9.42
CA ARG A 41 26.95 -6.20 8.80
C ARG A 41 25.91 -6.12 7.68
N ALA A 42 25.89 -7.10 6.77
CA ALA A 42 24.90 -7.17 5.69
C ALA A 42 23.45 -7.29 6.21
N ARG A 43 23.22 -8.02 7.32
CA ARG A 43 21.90 -8.06 7.97
C ARG A 43 21.51 -6.71 8.58
N ARG A 44 22.46 -6.00 9.20
CA ARG A 44 22.25 -4.66 9.75
C ARG A 44 21.89 -3.65 8.66
N ILE A 45 22.64 -3.60 7.57
CA ILE A 45 22.38 -2.69 6.44
C ILE A 45 21.00 -2.95 5.84
N ARG A 46 20.62 -4.22 5.62
CA ARG A 46 19.27 -4.57 5.13
C ARG A 46 18.17 -4.08 6.08
N ARG A 47 18.37 -4.21 7.39
CA ARG A 47 17.43 -3.70 8.40
C ARG A 47 17.35 -2.18 8.39
N GLU A 48 18.47 -1.49 8.24
CA GLU A 48 18.52 -0.02 8.18
C GLU A 48 17.81 0.51 6.93
N ILE A 49 18.00 -0.12 5.76
CA ILE A 49 17.27 0.21 4.53
C ILE A 49 15.77 -0.01 4.72
N ALA A 50 15.36 -1.16 5.26
CA ALA A 50 13.95 -1.46 5.51
C ALA A 50 13.31 -0.42 6.46
N ASN A 51 14.00 -0.05 7.55
CA ASN A 51 13.54 0.97 8.48
C ASN A 51 13.46 2.36 7.84
N SER A 52 14.42 2.71 6.98
CA SER A 52 14.41 3.97 6.23
C SER A 52 13.21 4.04 5.29
N ASN A 53 12.93 2.95 4.57
CA ASN A 53 11.77 2.85 3.69
C ASN A 53 10.45 2.98 4.46
N GLU A 54 10.31 2.35 5.63
CA GLU A 54 9.08 2.47 6.41
C GLU A 54 8.88 3.89 6.96
N ARG A 55 9.95 4.58 7.37
CA ARG A 55 9.84 6.01 7.76
C ARG A 55 9.35 6.86 6.59
N ARG A 56 9.89 6.66 5.39
CA ARG A 56 9.47 7.38 4.20
C ARG A 56 8.00 7.11 3.87
N ARG A 57 7.58 5.84 3.93
CA ARG A 57 6.18 5.45 3.76
C ARG A 57 5.28 6.16 4.78
N MET A 58 5.66 6.14 6.04
CA MET A 58 4.90 6.80 7.12
C MET A 58 4.82 8.32 6.94
N GLN A 59 5.92 8.97 6.51
CA GLN A 59 5.95 10.40 6.19
C GLN A 59 5.01 10.75 5.03
N SER A 60 5.02 9.93 3.96
CA SER A 60 4.11 10.11 2.82
C SER A 60 2.65 10.00 3.25
N ILE A 61 2.31 8.95 4.02
CA ILE A 61 0.96 8.77 4.56
C ILE A 61 0.55 9.98 5.42
N ASN A 62 1.42 10.43 6.34
CA ASN A 62 1.13 11.58 7.19
C ASN A 62 0.95 12.87 6.37
N SER A 63 1.72 13.07 5.31
CA SER A 63 1.56 14.21 4.41
C SER A 63 0.20 14.15 3.70
N GLY A 64 -0.21 12.97 3.22
CA GLY A 64 -1.54 12.76 2.63
C GLY A 64 -2.68 13.08 3.61
N PHE A 65 -2.56 12.70 4.88
CA PHE A 65 -3.54 13.08 5.91
C PHE A 65 -3.62 14.60 6.11
N GLN A 66 -2.49 15.31 6.05
CA GLN A 66 -2.51 16.77 6.17
C GLN A 66 -3.16 17.43 4.96
N SER A 67 -2.84 16.98 3.74
CA SER A 67 -3.51 17.46 2.52
C SER A 67 -5.02 17.21 2.58
N LEU A 68 -5.44 16.01 2.99
CA LEU A 68 -6.86 15.68 3.11
C LEU A 68 -7.58 16.58 4.11
N LYS A 69 -6.93 16.85 5.26
CA LYS A 69 -7.45 17.75 6.28
C LYS A 69 -7.78 19.13 5.71
N THR A 70 -6.93 19.69 4.83
CA THR A 70 -7.17 21.02 4.24
C THR A 70 -8.39 21.10 3.31
N LEU A 71 -8.91 19.96 2.83
CA LEU A 71 -10.05 19.91 1.91
C LEU A 71 -11.40 19.75 2.60
N ILE A 72 -11.40 19.35 3.87
CA ILE A 72 -12.61 19.18 4.66
C ILE A 72 -12.92 20.45 5.45
N PRO A 73 -14.19 20.84 5.63
CA PRO A 73 -14.55 21.96 6.48
C PRO A 73 -14.13 21.70 7.94
N HIS A 74 -13.22 22.52 8.46
CA HIS A 74 -12.76 22.47 9.86
C HIS A 74 -12.22 23.83 10.27
N SER A 75 -12.00 24.04 11.57
CA SER A 75 -11.44 25.30 12.06
C SER A 75 -9.91 25.35 11.94
N ASP A 76 -9.36 26.50 11.56
CA ASP A 76 -7.91 26.67 11.43
C ASP A 76 -7.21 26.43 12.77
N GLY A 77 -6.19 25.57 12.74
CA GLY A 77 -5.46 25.17 13.96
C GLY A 77 -6.11 24.04 14.77
N GLU A 78 -7.30 23.56 14.38
CA GLU A 78 -7.97 22.43 15.03
C GLU A 78 -7.16 21.13 14.87
N LYS A 79 -7.03 20.34 15.94
CA LYS A 79 -6.30 19.06 15.91
C LYS A 79 -7.28 17.92 15.68
N LEU A 80 -7.37 17.45 14.43
CA LEU A 80 -8.15 16.27 14.08
C LEU A 80 -7.30 15.01 14.14
N SER A 81 -7.87 13.93 14.69
CA SER A 81 -7.27 12.59 14.64
C SER A 81 -7.37 12.00 13.24
N LYS A 82 -6.55 11.00 12.91
CA LYS A 82 -6.62 10.31 11.61
C LYS A 82 -8.00 9.72 11.34
N ALA A 83 -8.62 9.12 12.37
CA ALA A 83 -9.97 8.57 12.26
C ALA A 83 -11.00 9.68 12.01
N ALA A 84 -10.90 10.81 12.72
CA ALA A 84 -11.80 11.94 12.53
C ALA A 84 -11.67 12.54 11.12
N ILE A 85 -10.44 12.67 10.59
CA ILE A 85 -10.22 13.13 9.21
C ILE A 85 -10.92 12.20 8.22
N LEU A 86 -10.78 10.88 8.36
CA LEU A 86 -11.43 9.92 7.46
C LEU A 86 -12.96 9.98 7.57
N GLN A 87 -13.49 10.06 8.78
CA GLN A 87 -14.93 10.12 9.04
C GLN A 87 -15.54 11.40 8.46
N GLN A 88 -14.98 12.57 8.77
CA GLN A 88 -15.43 13.86 8.24
C GLN A 88 -15.29 13.92 6.72
N THR A 89 -14.24 13.33 6.15
CA THR A 89 -14.09 13.24 4.69
C THR A 89 -15.23 12.45 4.07
N ALA A 90 -15.59 11.28 4.63
CA ALA A 90 -16.66 10.45 4.10
C ALA A 90 -18.02 11.17 4.18
N GLU A 91 -18.31 11.80 5.33
CA GLU A 91 -19.53 12.59 5.51
C GLU A 91 -19.58 13.79 4.56
N TYR A 92 -18.45 14.47 4.36
CA TYR A 92 -18.39 15.62 3.46
C TYR A 92 -18.56 15.22 2.00
N ILE A 93 -17.96 14.11 1.55
CA ILE A 93 -18.19 13.56 0.21
C ILE A 93 -19.68 13.24 0.02
N PHE A 94 -20.31 12.57 0.99
CA PHE A 94 -21.73 12.24 0.92
C PHE A 94 -22.62 13.49 0.89
N ALA A 95 -22.26 14.54 1.62
CA ALA A 95 -22.97 15.82 1.58
C ALA A 95 -22.84 16.49 0.20
N LEU A 96 -21.64 16.55 -0.36
CA LEU A 96 -21.38 17.10 -1.70
C LEU A 96 -22.11 16.32 -2.80
N GLU A 97 -22.21 15.00 -2.69
CA GLU A 97 -22.94 14.16 -3.64
C GLU A 97 -24.45 14.42 -3.63
N GLN A 98 -25.04 14.58 -2.43
CA GLN A 98 -26.44 14.97 -2.28
C GLN A 98 -26.70 16.37 -2.84
N GLU A 99 -25.82 17.33 -2.52
CA GLU A 99 -25.93 18.70 -3.02
C GLU A 99 -25.82 18.77 -4.55
N LYS A 100 -24.86 18.03 -5.14
CA LYS A 100 -24.74 17.90 -6.60
C LYS A 100 -26.03 17.40 -7.22
N THR A 101 -26.65 16.36 -6.65
CA THR A 101 -27.91 15.80 -7.15
C THR A 101 -29.03 16.83 -7.07
N ARG A 102 -29.13 17.56 -5.94
CA ARG A 102 -30.11 18.63 -5.76
C ARG A 102 -29.93 19.75 -6.79
N LEU A 103 -28.70 20.22 -6.99
CA LEU A 103 -28.38 21.27 -7.95
C LEU A 103 -28.67 20.83 -9.40
N LEU A 104 -28.43 19.56 -9.75
CA LEU A 104 -28.79 19.02 -11.06
C LEU A 104 -30.30 18.99 -11.29
N GLN A 105 -31.08 18.62 -10.27
CA GLN A 105 -32.55 18.67 -10.33
C GLN A 105 -33.04 20.11 -10.50
N GLN A 106 -32.50 21.06 -9.73
CA GLN A 106 -32.83 22.48 -9.85
C GLN A 106 -32.47 23.03 -11.23
N ASN A 107 -31.28 22.72 -11.75
CA ASN A 107 -30.88 23.12 -13.10
C ASN A 107 -31.81 22.53 -14.18
N SER A 108 -32.22 21.28 -14.04
CA SER A 108 -33.16 20.64 -14.97
C SER A 108 -34.55 21.30 -14.92
N GLN A 109 -34.99 21.73 -13.75
CA GLN A 109 -36.22 22.50 -13.59
C GLN A 109 -36.10 23.89 -14.23
N LEU A 110 -35.01 24.62 -13.94
CA LEU A 110 -34.77 25.94 -14.53
C LEU A 110 -34.67 25.89 -16.05
N LYS A 111 -33.99 24.88 -16.62
CA LYS A 111 -33.96 24.66 -18.07
C LYS A 111 -35.35 24.46 -18.66
N ARG A 112 -36.22 23.68 -17.99
CA ARG A 112 -37.63 23.52 -18.41
C ARG A 112 -38.40 24.83 -18.34
N PHE A 113 -38.26 25.62 -17.27
CA PHE A 113 -38.88 26.94 -17.18
C PHE A 113 -38.41 27.85 -18.31
N ILE A 114 -37.10 27.93 -18.58
CA ILE A 114 -36.58 28.75 -19.68
C ILE A 114 -37.15 28.30 -21.02
N GLN A 115 -37.21 26.99 -21.29
CA GLN A 115 -37.80 26.44 -22.52
C GLN A 115 -39.29 26.79 -22.65
N GLU A 116 -40.04 26.77 -21.54
CA GLU A 116 -41.46 27.14 -21.50
C GLU A 116 -41.66 28.63 -21.81
N PHE A 117 -40.80 29.50 -21.27
CA PHE A 117 -40.83 30.95 -21.55
C PHE A 117 -40.25 31.33 -22.92
N SER A 118 -39.29 30.56 -23.47
CA SER A 118 -38.74 30.79 -24.81
C SER A 118 -39.63 30.21 -25.93
N GLY A 119 -40.36 29.13 -25.64
CA GLY A 119 -41.30 28.48 -26.55
C GLY A 119 -42.71 29.10 -26.56
N SER A 120 -43.06 29.87 -25.52
CA SER A 120 -44.37 30.54 -25.40
C SER A 120 -44.29 32.02 -25.82
N SER A 121 -43.94 32.28 -27.07
CA SER A 121 -44.13 33.62 -27.67
C SER A 121 -45.44 33.67 -28.48
N PRO A 122 -46.56 34.16 -27.92
CA PRO A 122 -47.83 34.25 -28.61
C PRO A 122 -47.91 35.49 -29.52
N LYS A 123 -47.36 35.42 -30.75
CA LYS A 123 -47.85 36.17 -31.93
C LYS A 123 -46.92 36.01 -33.14
N ARG A 124 -47.43 35.35 -34.18
CA ARG A 124 -47.55 35.90 -35.55
C ARG A 124 -48.44 34.99 -36.40
N ARG A 125 -49.76 35.17 -36.23
CA ARG A 125 -50.69 35.08 -37.36
C ARG A 125 -50.41 36.30 -38.26
N ARG A 126 -49.85 36.05 -39.45
CA ARG A 126 -49.74 36.87 -40.68
C ARG A 126 -48.61 36.18 -41.44
N GLY A 127 -48.84 35.17 -42.27
CA GLY A 127 -49.76 35.14 -43.41
C GLY A 127 -48.88 34.99 -44.65
N ALA A 128 -49.21 34.02 -45.50
CA ALA A 128 -48.78 33.85 -46.90
C ALA A 128 -47.27 33.67 -47.19
N GLU A 129 -47.01 32.46 -47.68
CA GLU A 129 -46.09 32.05 -48.75
C GLU A 129 -44.56 32.15 -48.61
N GLU A 130 -43.97 31.02 -49.01
CA GLU A 130 -42.65 30.81 -49.60
C GLU A 130 -41.41 30.76 -48.70
N LYS A 131 -40.61 29.72 -48.99
CA LYS A 131 -39.26 29.38 -48.52
C LYS A 131 -39.17 28.42 -47.32
N ASP A 132 -39.27 27.15 -47.71
CA ASP A 132 -38.37 26.07 -47.32
C ASP A 132 -36.96 26.58 -47.00
N GLU A 133 -36.64 26.63 -45.71
CA GLU A 133 -35.31 26.44 -45.10
C GLU A 133 -35.61 26.07 -43.64
N GLY A 134 -35.45 24.79 -43.33
CA GLY A 134 -34.89 24.32 -42.06
C GLY A 134 -35.48 24.86 -40.77
N ILE A 135 -36.30 24.03 -40.15
CA ILE A 135 -36.70 24.09 -38.74
C ILE A 135 -35.44 24.28 -37.87
N GLY A 136 -35.29 25.47 -37.27
CA GLY A 136 -34.22 25.76 -36.30
C GLY A 136 -34.28 24.78 -35.13
N SER A 137 -33.35 23.82 -35.13
CA SER A 137 -33.16 22.87 -34.03
C SER A 137 -32.48 23.54 -32.82
N PRO A 138 -32.74 23.08 -31.59
CA PRO A 138 -32.12 23.63 -30.36
C PRO A 138 -30.59 23.44 -30.22
N ASP A 139 -29.90 22.93 -31.24
CA ASP A 139 -28.50 22.49 -31.19
C ASP A 139 -27.46 23.61 -31.30
N ILE A 140 -27.88 24.84 -31.62
CA ILE A 140 -26.98 25.98 -31.89
C ILE A 140 -26.12 26.34 -30.66
N LEU A 141 -26.65 26.13 -29.45
CA LEU A 141 -25.92 26.40 -28.20
C LEU A 141 -24.84 25.35 -27.88
N GLU A 142 -25.02 24.10 -28.31
CA GLU A 142 -23.97 23.08 -28.13
C GLU A 142 -22.88 23.24 -29.19
N GLU A 143 -23.25 23.59 -30.42
CA GLU A 143 -22.31 23.83 -31.51
C GLU A 143 -21.38 25.02 -31.19
N GLU A 144 -21.91 26.13 -30.68
CA GLU A 144 -21.12 27.31 -30.27
C GLU A 144 -20.09 26.98 -29.18
N LYS A 145 -20.48 26.16 -28.18
CA LYS A 145 -19.58 25.70 -27.12
C LYS A 145 -18.50 24.74 -27.62
N THR A 146 -18.85 23.87 -28.58
CA THR A 146 -17.84 23.01 -29.21
C THR A 146 -16.87 23.80 -30.07
N ASP A 147 -17.33 24.87 -30.70
CA ASP A 147 -16.49 25.76 -31.50
C ASP A 147 -15.59 26.63 -30.63
N ASP A 148 -16.05 27.07 -29.46
CA ASP A 148 -15.20 27.71 -28.45
C ASP A 148 -14.07 26.78 -27.97
N LEU A 149 -14.39 25.53 -27.65
CA LEU A 149 -13.37 24.53 -27.27
C LEU A 149 -12.39 24.23 -28.41
N ARG A 150 -12.86 24.21 -29.66
CA ARG A 150 -12.00 24.06 -30.85
C ARG A 150 -11.08 25.26 -31.01
N ARG A 151 -11.59 26.49 -30.82
CA ARG A 151 -10.80 27.73 -30.84
C ARG A 151 -9.70 27.70 -29.76
N GLU A 152 -10.05 27.35 -28.53
CA GLU A 152 -9.11 27.26 -27.40
C GLU A 152 -8.03 26.19 -27.65
N MET A 153 -8.41 25.02 -28.19
CA MET A 153 -7.46 23.96 -28.55
C MET A 153 -6.44 24.40 -29.62
N VAL A 154 -6.85 25.24 -30.57
CA VAL A 154 -5.96 25.80 -31.60
C VAL A 154 -5.01 26.83 -30.99
N GLU A 155 -5.52 27.67 -30.08
CA GLU A 155 -4.71 28.68 -29.40
C GLU A 155 -3.64 28.06 -28.51
N LEU A 156 -3.99 27.04 -27.71
CA LEU A 156 -3.04 26.31 -26.87
C LEU A 156 -1.94 25.60 -27.68
N ARG A 157 -2.29 25.03 -28.84
CA ARG A 157 -1.30 24.46 -29.77
C ARG A 157 -0.32 25.53 -30.27
N GLN A 158 -0.84 26.70 -30.65
CA GLN A 158 0.01 27.79 -31.12
C GLN A 158 0.92 28.33 -30.01
N GLN A 159 0.46 28.36 -28.76
CA GLN A 159 1.30 28.73 -27.62
C GLN A 159 2.44 27.73 -27.40
N LEU A 160 2.15 26.42 -27.46
CA LEU A 160 3.16 25.37 -27.32
C LEU A 160 4.22 25.45 -28.43
N ASP A 161 3.81 25.73 -29.67
CA ASP A 161 4.73 25.88 -30.80
C ASP A 161 5.61 27.13 -30.67
N LYS A 162 5.05 28.24 -30.15
CA LYS A 162 5.83 29.44 -29.79
C LYS A 162 6.85 29.14 -28.70
N GLU A 163 6.45 28.43 -27.64
CA GLU A 163 7.35 28.05 -26.55
C GLU A 163 8.49 27.14 -27.04
N ARG A 164 8.17 26.15 -27.89
CA ARG A 164 9.17 25.28 -28.54
C ARG A 164 10.15 26.07 -29.40
N SER A 165 9.65 27.03 -30.18
CA SER A 165 10.48 27.91 -31.01
C SER A 165 11.42 28.76 -30.17
N VAL A 166 10.91 29.41 -29.11
CA VAL A 166 11.72 30.19 -28.17
C VAL A 166 12.77 29.32 -27.48
N ARG A 167 12.41 28.08 -27.10
CA ARG A 167 13.35 27.14 -26.50
C ARG A 167 14.48 26.75 -27.45
N MET A 168 14.17 26.46 -28.72
CA MET A 168 15.19 26.21 -29.74
C MET A 168 16.10 27.42 -29.94
N MET A 169 15.55 28.64 -30.00
CA MET A 169 16.33 29.87 -30.14
C MET A 169 17.26 30.12 -28.94
N LEU A 170 16.82 29.80 -27.72
CA LEU A 170 17.64 29.94 -26.52
C LEU A 170 18.74 28.87 -26.44
N GLU A 171 18.43 27.62 -26.82
CA GLU A 171 19.41 26.52 -26.90
C GLU A 171 20.50 26.78 -27.96
N GLU A 172 20.15 27.42 -29.08
CA GLU A 172 21.09 27.79 -30.15
C GLU A 172 21.99 28.98 -29.77
N SER A 173 21.57 29.81 -28.80
CA SER A 173 22.33 30.99 -28.33
C SER A 173 23.34 30.72 -27.20
N SER A 174 23.38 29.50 -26.65
CA SER A 174 24.37 29.12 -25.62
C SER A 174 25.68 28.66 -26.30
N PRO A 175 26.81 29.36 -26.10
CA PRO A 175 28.08 28.93 -26.68
C PRO A 175 28.54 27.61 -26.02
N ALA A 176 29.02 26.69 -26.85
CA ALA A 176 29.58 25.41 -26.43
C ALA A 176 30.76 25.60 -25.45
N PRO A 177 30.85 24.82 -24.35
CA PRO A 177 31.97 24.90 -23.42
C PRO A 177 33.22 24.27 -24.04
N THR A 178 34.24 25.10 -24.27
CA THR A 178 35.58 24.69 -24.72
C THR A 178 36.31 23.84 -23.67
N HIS A 179 36.92 22.77 -24.17
CA HIS A 179 37.69 21.73 -23.50
C HIS A 179 38.72 22.19 -22.44
N HIS A 180 38.67 21.58 -21.25
CA HIS A 180 39.85 21.21 -20.44
C HIS A 180 39.57 19.88 -19.70
N PRO A 181 40.59 19.02 -19.49
CA PRO A 181 40.37 17.59 -19.33
C PRO A 181 40.18 17.20 -17.86
N THR A 182 38.99 16.74 -17.49
CA THR A 182 38.82 15.68 -16.48
C THR A 182 37.57 14.88 -16.84
N VAL A 183 37.76 13.57 -16.90
CA VAL A 183 36.83 12.55 -17.39
C VAL A 183 35.52 12.56 -16.59
N ILE A 184 34.41 12.95 -17.23
CA ILE A 184 33.07 12.49 -16.87
C ILE A 184 32.32 12.21 -18.18
N VAL A 185 32.17 10.93 -18.49
CA VAL A 185 31.26 10.44 -19.54
C VAL A 185 29.82 10.66 -19.06
N PRO A 186 28.97 11.45 -19.74
CA PRO A 186 27.55 11.49 -19.43
C PRO A 186 26.91 10.17 -19.89
N ALA A 187 26.40 9.41 -18.92
CA ALA A 187 25.56 8.26 -19.20
C ALA A 187 24.26 8.70 -19.91
N PRO A 188 23.78 7.97 -20.93
CA PRO A 188 22.53 8.29 -21.61
C PRO A 188 21.33 8.10 -20.67
N ALA A 189 20.43 9.09 -20.65
CA ALA A 189 19.17 9.03 -19.94
C ALA A 189 18.24 7.95 -20.54
N PRO A 190 17.59 7.10 -19.72
CA PRO A 190 16.68 6.08 -20.23
C PRO A 190 15.37 6.70 -20.73
N ALA A 191 14.96 6.29 -21.94
CA ALA A 191 13.67 6.58 -22.54
C ALA A 191 12.51 5.92 -21.76
N PRO A 192 11.28 6.50 -21.80
CA PRO A 192 10.11 5.90 -21.15
C PRO A 192 9.74 4.56 -21.82
N PRO A 193 9.23 3.56 -21.07
CA PRO A 193 9.00 2.24 -21.63
C PRO A 193 7.78 2.26 -22.56
N PRO A 194 7.90 1.76 -23.82
CA PRO A 194 6.73 1.35 -24.57
C PRO A 194 6.28 -0.01 -24.02
N HIS A 195 4.97 -0.24 -23.97
CA HIS A 195 4.39 -1.53 -23.62
C HIS A 195 4.96 -2.63 -24.54
N HIS A 196 5.89 -3.46 -24.04
CA HIS A 196 6.32 -4.67 -24.72
C HIS A 196 6.59 -5.78 -23.70
N VAL A 197 5.95 -6.92 -23.95
CA VAL A 197 6.15 -8.17 -23.22
C VAL A 197 7.62 -8.57 -23.32
N THR A 198 8.33 -8.63 -22.19
CA THR A 198 9.74 -9.06 -22.14
C THR A 198 9.85 -10.57 -22.26
N VAL A 199 10.25 -11.05 -23.45
CA VAL A 199 10.91 -12.35 -23.58
C VAL A 199 12.40 -12.12 -23.30
N VAL A 200 12.89 -12.58 -22.15
CA VAL A 200 14.29 -12.47 -21.77
C VAL A 200 15.09 -13.54 -22.51
N THR A 201 15.83 -13.14 -23.55
CA THR A 201 16.90 -13.99 -24.10
C THR A 201 18.17 -13.81 -23.27
N MET A 202 18.56 -14.84 -22.52
CA MET A 202 19.73 -14.82 -21.65
C MET A 202 20.98 -15.16 -22.46
N GLY A 203 21.93 -14.22 -22.53
CA GLY A 203 23.24 -14.47 -23.14
C GLY A 203 24.02 -15.58 -22.40
N PRO A 204 24.94 -16.29 -23.10
CA PRO A 204 25.56 -17.52 -22.61
C PRO A 204 26.34 -17.36 -21.30
N ALA A 205 26.91 -16.18 -21.03
CA ALA A 205 27.61 -15.90 -19.77
C ALA A 205 26.67 -15.85 -18.55
N SER A 206 25.41 -15.42 -18.73
CA SER A 206 24.44 -15.38 -17.63
C SER A 206 23.91 -16.77 -17.29
N VAL A 207 23.81 -17.67 -18.29
CA VAL A 207 23.39 -19.06 -18.09
C VAL A 207 24.41 -19.82 -17.24
N ILE A 208 25.71 -19.60 -17.47
CA ILE A 208 26.80 -20.25 -16.72
C ILE A 208 26.78 -19.82 -15.24
N ASN A 209 26.60 -18.53 -14.96
CA ASN A 209 26.50 -18.05 -13.56
C ASN A 209 25.24 -18.55 -12.86
N THR A 210 24.10 -18.62 -13.56
CA THR A 210 22.88 -19.21 -12.97
C THR A 210 23.04 -20.70 -12.71
N ALA A 211 23.73 -21.45 -13.59
CA ALA A 211 24.00 -22.86 -13.40
C ALA A 211 24.94 -23.10 -12.19
N SER A 212 25.99 -22.30 -12.03
CA SER A 212 26.90 -22.38 -10.88
C SER A 212 26.21 -22.03 -9.55
N THR A 213 25.38 -20.99 -9.54
CA THR A 213 24.65 -20.59 -8.31
C THR A 213 23.55 -21.60 -7.98
N SER A 214 22.85 -22.11 -8.99
CA SER A 214 21.84 -23.17 -8.85
C SER A 214 22.48 -24.46 -8.32
N ARG A 215 23.65 -24.86 -8.84
CA ARG A 215 24.42 -26.00 -8.31
C ARG A 215 24.74 -25.83 -6.83
N GLN A 216 25.27 -24.68 -6.43
CA GLN A 216 25.60 -24.41 -5.03
C GLN A 216 24.38 -24.45 -4.11
N ASN A 217 23.24 -23.94 -4.58
CA ASN A 217 21.97 -23.99 -3.84
C ASN A 217 21.47 -25.44 -3.70
N LEU A 218 21.55 -26.23 -4.76
CA LEU A 218 21.17 -27.66 -4.74
C LEU A 218 22.08 -28.46 -3.79
N ASP A 219 23.40 -28.26 -3.84
CA ASP A 219 24.35 -28.92 -2.93
C ASP A 219 24.04 -28.59 -1.46
N THR A 220 23.64 -27.34 -1.18
CA THR A 220 23.24 -26.91 0.17
C THR A 220 21.97 -27.62 0.63
N ILE A 221 20.99 -27.80 -0.25
CA ILE A 221 19.74 -28.51 0.06
C ILE A 221 20.02 -30.00 0.30
N VAL A 222 20.83 -30.63 -0.55
CA VAL A 222 21.21 -32.05 -0.41
C VAL A 222 21.92 -32.30 0.91
N GLN A 223 22.90 -31.45 1.27
CA GLN A 223 23.60 -31.55 2.55
C GLN A 223 22.65 -31.40 3.74
N ALA A 224 21.65 -30.49 3.65
CA ALA A 224 20.68 -30.29 4.71
C ALA A 224 19.76 -31.51 4.91
N ILE A 225 19.28 -32.11 3.83
CA ILE A 225 18.46 -33.33 3.88
C ILE A 225 19.26 -34.48 4.49
N GLN A 226 20.50 -34.69 4.03
CA GLN A 226 21.37 -35.76 4.52
C GLN A 226 21.73 -35.59 6.00
N HIS A 227 21.84 -34.35 6.48
CA HIS A 227 22.00 -34.06 7.91
C HIS A 227 20.74 -34.39 8.71
N ILE A 228 19.55 -34.06 8.19
CA ILE A 228 18.28 -34.35 8.86
C ILE A 228 18.06 -35.88 8.92
N GLU A 229 18.32 -36.59 7.83
CA GLU A 229 18.22 -38.05 7.75
C GLU A 229 19.24 -38.73 8.68
N SER A 230 20.49 -38.27 8.69
CA SER A 230 21.52 -38.76 9.63
C SER A 230 21.16 -38.51 11.09
N ILE A 231 20.53 -37.38 11.40
CA ILE A 231 20.03 -37.09 12.76
C ILE A 231 18.84 -37.99 13.09
N GLN A 232 17.93 -38.23 12.15
CA GLN A 232 16.77 -39.09 12.35
C GLN A 232 17.17 -40.56 12.57
N GLU A 233 18.18 -41.07 11.86
CA GLU A 233 18.73 -42.41 12.11
C GLU A 233 19.36 -42.52 13.51
N ARG A 234 20.12 -41.50 13.95
CA ARG A 234 20.68 -41.47 15.31
C ARG A 234 19.62 -41.35 16.40
N VAL A 235 18.55 -40.58 16.16
CA VAL A 235 17.42 -40.48 17.08
C VAL A 235 16.64 -41.79 17.13
N GLY A 236 16.50 -42.51 16.01
CA GLY A 236 15.88 -43.83 15.97
C GLY A 236 16.63 -44.88 16.79
N GLU A 237 17.96 -44.93 16.70
CA GLU A 237 18.77 -45.84 17.54
C GLU A 237 18.72 -45.48 19.04
N GLU A 238 18.67 -44.19 19.37
CA GLU A 238 18.57 -43.70 20.74
C GLU A 238 17.16 -43.95 21.34
N GLU A 239 16.12 -43.86 20.51
CA GLU A 239 14.73 -44.19 20.86
C GLU A 239 14.53 -45.71 20.99
N GLN A 240 15.17 -46.54 20.15
CA GLN A 240 15.19 -48.00 20.31
C GLN A 240 15.89 -48.40 21.62
N ARG A 241 17.00 -47.73 21.98
CA ARG A 241 17.69 -47.93 23.26
C ARG A 241 16.85 -47.49 24.47
N ARG A 242 15.97 -46.50 24.32
CA ARG A 242 15.00 -46.08 25.35
C ARG A 242 13.80 -47.02 25.46
N ALA A 243 13.29 -47.53 24.33
CA ALA A 243 12.15 -48.44 24.29
C ALA A 243 12.45 -49.84 24.88
N VAL A 244 13.68 -50.34 24.72
CA VAL A 244 14.12 -51.61 25.32
C VAL A 244 14.16 -51.55 26.86
N ILE A 245 14.31 -50.37 27.46
CA ILE A 245 14.30 -50.20 28.92
C ILE A 245 12.87 -50.14 29.48
N VAL A 246 11.90 -49.71 28.66
CA VAL A 246 10.51 -49.46 29.12
C VAL A 246 9.63 -50.71 29.04
N THR A 247 9.96 -51.71 28.21
CA THR A 247 9.14 -52.93 28.05
C THR A 247 9.26 -53.94 29.18
N GLN A 248 10.23 -53.80 30.08
CA GLN A 248 10.35 -54.67 31.26
C GLN A 248 9.57 -54.10 32.46
N GLY A 249 8.23 -54.14 32.39
CA GLY A 249 7.40 -54.02 33.60
C GLY A 249 6.07 -53.30 33.45
N ARG A 250 5.04 -54.01 32.98
CA ARG A 250 3.74 -54.09 33.68
C ARG A 250 2.76 -54.99 32.92
N ALA A 251 2.41 -56.09 33.55
CA ALA A 251 1.27 -56.92 33.18
C ALA A 251 0.08 -56.58 34.11
N LEU A 252 -1.14 -56.54 33.52
CA LEU A 252 -2.46 -56.84 34.12
C LEU A 252 -3.01 -55.84 35.18
N THR A 253 -4.28 -55.39 35.24
CA THR A 253 -5.59 -55.79 34.66
C THR A 253 -6.54 -54.59 34.53
N ASP A 254 -7.42 -54.61 33.53
CA ASP A 254 -8.65 -53.79 33.35
C ASP A 254 -9.78 -54.16 34.32
N THR A 255 -10.69 -53.21 34.62
CA THR A 255 -12.16 -53.38 34.47
C THR A 255 -12.89 -52.03 34.46
N ALA A 256 -13.89 -51.94 33.57
CA ALA A 256 -14.67 -50.77 33.16
C ALA A 256 -15.90 -50.43 34.03
N GLY A 257 -16.48 -49.25 33.80
CA GLY A 257 -17.90 -48.95 34.06
C GLY A 257 -18.21 -47.48 34.30
N SER A 258 -18.92 -46.83 33.37
CA SER A 258 -20.26 -46.23 33.59
C SER A 258 -20.60 -45.08 32.63
N ASP A 259 -21.64 -45.32 31.85
CA ASP A 259 -22.42 -44.39 31.03
C ASP A 259 -23.18 -43.35 31.86
N THR A 260 -23.46 -42.18 31.29
CA THR A 260 -24.78 -41.52 31.39
C THR A 260 -24.96 -40.55 30.22
N ALA A 261 -26.05 -40.72 29.49
CA ALA A 261 -26.60 -39.79 28.50
C ALA A 261 -27.77 -39.03 29.14
N SER A 262 -27.98 -37.77 28.79
CA SER A 262 -29.35 -37.27 28.52
C SER A 262 -29.36 -35.94 27.77
N ASP A 263 -30.27 -35.91 26.83
CA ASP A 263 -30.68 -34.94 25.82
C ASP A 263 -31.68 -33.91 26.37
N SER A 264 -31.81 -32.73 25.71
CA SER A 264 -33.06 -31.98 25.46
C SER A 264 -32.82 -30.52 24.99
N GLU A 265 -32.95 -30.34 23.67
CA GLU A 265 -33.67 -29.31 22.88
C GLU A 265 -33.95 -27.86 23.39
N TRP A 266 -33.70 -26.91 22.46
CA TRP A 266 -34.06 -25.47 22.33
C TRP A 266 -35.60 -25.24 22.28
N PRO A 267 -36.24 -24.02 22.31
CA PRO A 267 -35.83 -22.78 21.61
C PRO A 267 -36.29 -21.37 22.12
N GLU A 268 -35.66 -20.35 21.50
CA GLU A 268 -36.19 -19.04 21.00
C GLU A 268 -36.69 -17.89 21.91
N ASP A 269 -36.13 -16.71 21.58
CA ASP A 269 -36.72 -15.36 21.47
C ASP A 269 -37.01 -14.47 22.71
N CYS A 270 -36.54 -13.21 22.64
CA CYS A 270 -37.25 -11.99 23.05
C CYS A 270 -36.39 -10.71 22.86
N SER A 271 -36.64 -10.05 21.73
CA SER A 271 -36.93 -8.61 21.56
C SER A 271 -36.37 -7.54 22.52
N LEU A 272 -35.84 -6.50 21.87
CA LEU A 272 -35.48 -5.15 22.33
C LEU A 272 -36.65 -4.37 22.96
N PRO A 273 -36.32 -3.29 23.69
CA PRO A 273 -36.69 -1.95 23.22
C PRO A 273 -35.49 -1.02 22.95
#